data_AF-A0A351SIX7-F1
#
_entry.id   AF-A0A351SIX7-F1
#
_cell.length_a   1.000
_cell.length_b   1.000
_cell.length_c   1.000
_cell.angle_alpha   90.00
_cell.angle_beta   90.00
_cell.angle_gamma   90.00
#
_symmetry.space_group_name_H-M   'P 1'
#
loop_
_entity.id
_entity.type
_entity.pdbx_description
1 polymer ?
#
loop_
_entity_poly.entity_id
_entity_poly.type
_entity_poly.pdbx_seq_one_letter_code
_entity_poly.pdbx_strand_id
1 'polypeptide(L)'
;SSIIIHQRVFEELGHFDTDLPACEDYDLWLRITARYPVTFIPKPQIIKYGGHGDQLSKQHWGMDRFRIRALHNLLKTEGPVLSNTDRQAAVAMLKKKIHIFAAGARKRGRLEDAAHYESLYQSVSKTTGSHLCSTST
;
A
#
# COMPACT_ATOMS: atom_id res chain seq x y z
N SER A 1 11.84 -4.09 10.92
CA SER A 1 12.52 -2.80 11.22
C SER A 1 12.59 -2.65 12.73
N SER A 2 13.23 -1.61 13.25
CA SER A 2 13.16 -1.26 14.68
C SER A 2 12.49 0.10 14.72
N ILE A 3 11.33 0.19 15.36
CA ILE A 3 10.49 1.39 15.36
C ILE A 3 10.02 1.68 16.77
N ILE A 4 9.81 2.96 17.07
CA ILE A 4 9.13 3.42 18.29
C ILE A 4 8.02 4.33 17.81
N ILE A 5 6.81 4.05 18.26
CA ILE A 5 5.60 4.80 17.91
C ILE A 5 4.92 5.20 19.21
N HIS A 6 4.56 6.48 19.33
CA HIS A 6 3.81 6.96 20.48
C HIS A 6 2.38 6.35 20.48
N GLN A 7 1.89 5.86 21.62
CA GLN A 7 0.61 5.16 21.72
C GLN A 7 -0.56 5.90 21.06
N ARG A 8 -0.64 7.22 21.25
CA ARG A 8 -1.67 8.08 20.64
C ARG A 8 -1.83 7.93 19.13
N VAL A 9 -0.75 7.58 18.40
CA VAL A 9 -0.84 7.34 16.95
C VAL A 9 -1.80 6.19 16.64
N PHE A 10 -1.83 5.13 17.46
CA PHE A 10 -2.76 4.02 17.30
C PHE A 10 -4.18 4.38 17.75
N GLU A 11 -4.32 5.22 18.78
CA GLU A 11 -5.62 5.71 19.23
C GLU A 11 -6.28 6.60 18.15
N GLU A 12 -5.49 7.37 17.41
CA GLU A 12 -5.98 8.28 16.36
C GLU A 12 -6.18 7.57 15.01
N LEU A 13 -5.32 6.63 14.64
CA LEU A 13 -5.34 5.97 13.32
C LEU A 13 -5.98 4.57 13.31
N GLY A 14 -6.20 3.99 14.48
CA GLY A 14 -6.52 2.58 14.64
C GLY A 14 -5.29 1.66 14.55
N HIS A 15 -5.51 0.39 14.90
CA HIS A 15 -4.49 -0.65 14.96
C HIS A 15 -4.24 -1.28 13.57
N PHE A 16 -3.65 -2.48 13.54
CA PHE A 16 -3.49 -3.26 12.31
C PHE A 16 -4.86 -3.68 11.74
N ASP A 17 -4.98 -3.73 10.41
CA ASP A 17 -6.12 -4.37 9.74
C ASP A 17 -5.98 -5.88 9.87
N THR A 18 -6.76 -6.51 10.76
CA THR A 18 -6.71 -7.96 11.00
C THR A 18 -7.30 -8.77 9.84
N ASP A 19 -7.95 -8.12 8.87
CA ASP A 19 -8.44 -8.76 7.66
C ASP A 19 -7.35 -8.86 6.57
N LEU A 20 -6.13 -8.38 6.83
CA LEU A 20 -4.95 -8.59 6.00
C LEU A 20 -4.14 -9.79 6.51
N PRO A 21 -4.13 -10.93 5.80
CA PRO A 21 -3.32 -12.09 6.17
C PRO A 21 -1.81 -11.82 6.17
N ALA A 22 -1.37 -10.79 5.43
CA ALA A 22 0.00 -10.29 5.45
C ALA A 22 0.05 -8.85 4.90
N CYS A 23 1.16 -8.16 5.11
CA CYS A 23 1.35 -6.75 4.76
C CYS A 23 0.46 -5.78 5.55
N GLU A 24 -0.02 -6.20 6.71
CA GLU A 24 -0.64 -5.38 7.74
C GLU A 24 0.30 -4.25 8.20
N ASP A 25 1.61 -4.50 8.22
CA ASP A 25 2.64 -3.51 8.50
C ASP A 25 2.65 -2.40 7.44
N TYR A 26 2.56 -2.77 6.16
CA TYR A 26 2.54 -1.85 5.04
C TYR A 26 1.31 -0.93 5.07
N ASP A 27 0.12 -1.47 5.38
CA ASP A 27 -1.11 -0.68 5.55
C ASP A 27 -0.96 0.35 6.68
N LEU A 28 -0.52 -0.09 7.85
CA LEU A 28 -0.31 0.79 8.99
C LEU A 28 0.69 1.91 8.66
N TRP A 29 1.79 1.59 7.99
CA TRP A 29 2.77 2.60 7.59
C TRP A 29 2.19 3.64 6.64
N LEU A 30 1.41 3.22 5.64
CA LEU A 30 0.75 4.16 4.73
C LEU A 30 -0.14 5.15 5.50
N ARG A 31 -0.94 4.67 6.46
CA ARG A 31 -1.79 5.51 7.31
C ARG A 31 -0.98 6.45 8.20
N ILE A 32 0.10 5.96 8.82
CA ILE A 32 0.99 6.77 9.66
C ILE A 32 1.65 7.88 8.83
N THR A 33 2.31 7.53 7.73
CA THR A 33 3.06 8.50 6.92
C THR A 33 2.18 9.52 6.21
N ALA A 34 0.90 9.22 6.03
CA ALA A 34 -0.07 10.17 5.51
C ALA A 34 -0.35 11.31 6.51
N ARG A 35 -0.17 11.09 7.82
CA ARG A 35 -0.55 12.07 8.86
C ARG A 35 0.60 12.59 9.70
N TYR A 36 1.65 11.81 9.89
CA TYR A 36 2.75 12.15 10.77
C TYR A 36 4.09 12.11 10.02
N PRO A 37 4.99 13.06 10.31
CA PRO A 37 6.37 12.96 9.86
C PRO A 37 7.04 11.75 10.52
N VAL A 38 7.93 11.10 9.79
CA VAL A 38 8.72 9.97 10.30
C VAL A 38 10.19 10.34 10.27
N THR A 39 10.85 10.23 11.43
CA THR A 39 12.28 10.49 11.56
C THR A 39 13.08 9.19 11.45
N PHE A 40 14.19 9.23 10.72
CA PHE A 40 15.12 8.12 10.60
C PHE A 40 16.35 8.33 11.49
N ILE A 41 16.69 7.33 12.30
CA ILE A 41 17.93 7.30 13.08
C ILE A 41 18.96 6.48 12.28
N PRO A 42 20.03 7.09 11.73
CA PRO A 42 20.96 6.41 10.84
C PRO A 42 21.93 5.45 11.55
N LYS A 43 21.79 5.27 12.87
CA LYS A 43 22.60 4.35 13.66
C LYS A 43 21.94 2.96 13.69
N PRO A 44 22.67 1.87 13.40
CA PRO A 44 22.14 0.52 13.57
C PRO A 44 21.71 0.28 15.03
N GLN A 45 20.45 -0.10 15.24
CA GLN A 45 19.88 -0.35 16.57
C GLN A 45 19.57 -1.83 16.83
N ILE A 46 19.62 -2.68 15.80
CA ILE A 46 19.30 -4.11 15.92
C ILE A 46 20.24 -4.91 15.04
N ILE A 47 20.68 -6.05 15.59
CA ILE A 47 21.28 -7.16 14.84
C ILE A 47 20.14 -8.12 14.49
N LYS A 48 19.90 -8.35 13.20
CA LYS A 48 18.87 -9.29 12.74
C LYS A 48 19.51 -10.63 12.39
N TYR A 49 19.02 -11.71 12.99
CA TYR A 49 19.33 -13.07 12.58
C TYR A 49 18.23 -13.55 11.61
N GLY A 50 18.56 -13.71 10.32
CA GLY A 50 17.62 -14.11 9.27
C GLY A 50 17.77 -15.57 8.86
N GLY A 51 16.76 -16.13 8.18
CA GLY A 51 16.86 -17.45 7.51
C GLY A 51 15.85 -18.52 7.93
N HIS A 52 14.86 -18.20 8.77
CA HIS A 52 13.86 -19.20 9.19
C HIS A 52 12.92 -19.58 8.03
N GLY A 53 12.58 -20.87 7.93
CA GLY A 53 11.76 -21.45 6.85
C GLY A 53 10.35 -20.86 6.72
N ASP A 54 9.88 -20.22 7.79
CA ASP A 54 8.48 -19.80 7.98
C ASP A 54 8.19 -18.40 7.44
N GLN A 55 9.00 -17.90 6.50
CA GLN A 55 8.81 -16.58 5.91
C GLN A 55 7.45 -16.46 5.22
N LEU A 56 6.65 -15.47 5.64
CA LEU A 56 5.32 -15.14 5.07
C LEU A 56 5.33 -14.98 3.55
N SER A 57 6.46 -14.52 2.99
CA SER A 57 6.64 -14.38 1.53
C SER A 57 6.54 -15.69 0.76
N LYS A 58 6.75 -16.83 1.44
CA LYS A 58 6.57 -18.19 0.90
C LYS A 58 5.19 -18.76 1.19
N GLN A 59 4.49 -18.26 2.21
CA GLN A 59 3.19 -18.77 2.65
C GLN A 59 2.02 -18.22 1.80
N HIS A 60 2.15 -17.00 1.26
CA HIS A 60 1.09 -16.41 0.45
C HIS A 60 1.56 -16.12 -0.98
N TRP A 61 0.94 -16.80 -1.95
CA TRP A 61 1.12 -16.48 -3.37
C TRP A 61 0.73 -15.02 -3.62
N GLY A 62 1.58 -14.23 -4.27
CA GLY A 62 1.20 -12.89 -4.71
C GLY A 62 0.93 -11.93 -3.54
N MET A 63 1.91 -11.77 -2.65
CA MET A 63 1.89 -10.81 -1.53
C MET A 63 1.44 -9.39 -1.92
N ASP A 64 1.76 -8.96 -3.15
CA ASP A 64 1.39 -7.64 -3.64
C ASP A 64 -0.13 -7.42 -3.72
N ARG A 65 -0.97 -8.47 -3.71
CA ARG A 65 -2.43 -8.32 -3.61
C ARG A 65 -2.85 -7.57 -2.35
N PHE A 66 -2.16 -7.80 -1.24
CA PHE A 66 -2.43 -7.16 0.04
C PHE A 66 -1.96 -5.71 0.04
N ARG A 67 -0.79 -5.43 -0.57
CA ARG A 67 -0.30 -4.06 -0.75
C ARG A 67 -1.18 -3.24 -1.69
N ILE A 68 -1.72 -3.87 -2.73
CA ILE A 68 -2.69 -3.26 -3.64
C ILE A 68 -3.96 -2.90 -2.86
N ARG A 69 -4.49 -3.81 -2.03
CA ARG A 69 -5.63 -3.53 -1.14
C ARG A 69 -5.36 -2.35 -0.21
N ALA A 70 -4.21 -2.33 0.46
CA ALA A 70 -3.82 -1.25 1.38
C ALA A 70 -3.75 0.13 0.67
N LEU A 71 -3.09 0.21 -0.49
CA LEU A 71 -3.03 1.45 -1.29
C LEU A 71 -4.40 1.89 -1.78
N HIS A 72 -5.23 0.93 -2.22
CA HIS A 72 -6.58 1.23 -2.68
C HIS A 72 -7.45 1.76 -1.54
N ASN A 73 -7.35 1.18 -0.34
CA ASN A 73 -8.05 1.65 0.85
C ASN A 73 -7.59 3.05 1.28
N LEU A 74 -6.28 3.32 1.27
CA LEU A 74 -5.72 4.64 1.53
C LEU A 74 -6.33 5.69 0.58
N LEU A 75 -6.41 5.37 -0.71
CA LEU A 75 -6.93 6.29 -1.74
C LEU A 75 -8.43 6.52 -1.66
N LYS A 76 -9.20 5.57 -1.11
CA LYS A 76 -10.64 5.69 -0.84
C LYS A 76 -10.98 6.59 0.33
N THR A 77 -10.01 6.89 1.19
CA THR A 77 -10.26 7.75 2.35
C THR A 77 -10.59 9.16 1.86
N GLU A 78 -11.79 9.63 2.20
CA GLU A 78 -12.25 10.98 1.86
C GLU A 78 -11.58 12.02 2.78
N GLY A 79 -11.26 13.20 2.23
CA GLY A 79 -10.67 14.32 2.96
C GLY A 79 -9.16 14.53 2.79
N PRO A 80 -8.57 15.54 3.46
CA PRO A 80 -7.21 16.06 3.22
C PRO A 80 -6.09 15.20 3.85
N VAL A 81 -6.29 13.88 3.93
CA VAL A 81 -5.30 12.95 4.52
C VAL A 81 -4.03 12.84 3.67
N LEU A 82 -4.14 13.02 2.35
CA LEU A 82 -3.00 13.03 1.45
C LEU A 82 -2.93 14.38 0.74
N SER A 83 -1.72 14.94 0.65
CA SER A 83 -1.44 16.02 -0.29
C SER A 83 -1.73 15.55 -1.73
N ASN A 84 -1.96 16.48 -2.65
CA ASN A 84 -2.15 16.12 -4.06
C ASN A 84 -0.96 15.35 -4.62
N THR A 85 0.26 15.72 -4.23
CA THR A 85 1.50 15.03 -4.62
C THR A 85 1.55 13.61 -4.08
N ASP A 86 1.25 13.41 -2.79
CA ASP A 86 1.25 12.07 -2.18
C ASP A 86 0.14 11.18 -2.73
N ARG A 87 -1.03 11.76 -3.02
CA ARG A 87 -2.13 11.07 -3.68
C ARG A 87 -1.72 10.60 -5.08
N GLN A 88 -1.07 11.45 -5.87
CA GLN A 88 -0.54 11.07 -7.18
C GLN A 88 0.53 9.97 -7.07
N ALA A 89 1.44 10.08 -6.10
CA ALA A 89 2.46 9.06 -5.85
C ALA A 89 1.83 7.71 -5.43
N ALA A 90 0.82 7.73 -4.58
CA ALA A 90 0.07 6.55 -4.16
C ALA A 90 -0.68 5.90 -5.35
N VAL A 91 -1.32 6.69 -6.21
CA VAL A 91 -1.95 6.20 -7.45
C VAL A 91 -0.92 5.57 -8.38
N ALA A 92 0.22 6.21 -8.60
CA ALA A 92 1.29 5.68 -9.45
C ALA A 92 1.84 4.36 -8.89
N MET A 93 2.04 4.28 -7.57
CA MET A 93 2.48 3.05 -6.90
C MET A 93 1.43 1.94 -6.99
N LEU A 94 0.14 2.26 -6.80
CA LEU A 94 -0.97 1.32 -6.95
C LEU A 94 -0.97 0.72 -8.35
N LYS A 95 -0.92 1.55 -9.38
CA LYS A 95 -0.84 1.13 -10.79
C LYS A 95 0.37 0.23 -11.06
N LYS A 96 1.55 0.60 -10.55
CA LYS A 96 2.77 -0.19 -10.69
C LYS A 96 2.63 -1.57 -10.06
N LYS A 97 2.09 -1.66 -8.84
CA LYS A 97 1.90 -2.95 -8.15
C LYS A 97 0.88 -3.83 -8.86
N ILE A 98 -0.24 -3.25 -9.30
CA ILE A 98 -1.24 -3.95 -10.09
C ILE A 98 -0.62 -4.55 -11.36
N HIS A 99 0.16 -3.75 -12.09
CA HIS A 99 0.82 -4.20 -13.31
C HIS A 99 1.76 -5.40 -13.07
N ILE A 100 2.64 -5.29 -12.06
CA ILE A 100 3.58 -6.36 -11.70
C ILE A 100 2.82 -7.63 -11.26
N PHE A 101 1.79 -7.46 -10.43
CA PHE A 101 0.98 -8.57 -9.95
C PHE A 101 0.26 -9.29 -11.08
N ALA A 102 -0.46 -8.56 -11.95
CA ALA A 102 -1.22 -9.14 -13.05
C ALA A 102 -0.32 -9.87 -14.06
N ALA A 103 0.85 -9.30 -14.38
CA ALA A 103 1.85 -9.98 -15.21
C ALA A 103 2.35 -11.28 -14.55
N GLY A 104 2.62 -11.25 -13.24
CA GLY A 104 3.03 -12.41 -12.46
C GLY A 104 1.95 -13.50 -12.36
N ALA A 105 0.67 -13.10 -12.30
CA ALA A 105 -0.49 -13.98 -12.27
C ALA A 105 -0.70 -14.69 -13.62
N ARG A 106 -0.65 -13.94 -14.74
CA ARG A 106 -0.69 -14.51 -16.10
C ARG A 106 0.37 -15.57 -16.33
N LYS A 107 1.64 -15.26 -15.98
CA LYS A 107 2.76 -16.19 -16.15
C LYS A 107 2.56 -17.52 -15.42
N ARG A 108 1.69 -17.56 -14.41
CA ARG A 108 1.39 -18.73 -13.58
C ARG A 108 0.01 -19.33 -13.86
N GLY A 109 -0.64 -18.94 -14.96
CA GLY A 109 -1.96 -19.46 -15.36
C GLY A 109 -3.14 -18.93 -14.55
N ARG A 110 -2.94 -17.91 -13.70
CA ARG A 110 -4.01 -17.29 -12.90
C ARG A 110 -4.67 -16.15 -13.66
N LEU A 111 -5.44 -16.52 -14.69
CA LEU A 111 -6.02 -15.57 -15.64
C LEU A 111 -7.14 -14.73 -15.02
N GLU A 112 -7.96 -15.32 -14.14
CA GLU A 112 -9.02 -14.59 -13.42
C GLU A 112 -8.45 -13.51 -12.51
N ASP A 113 -7.44 -13.84 -11.70
CA ASP A 113 -6.73 -12.88 -10.85
C ASP A 113 -6.15 -11.76 -11.71
N ALA A 114 -5.48 -12.10 -12.82
CA ALA A 114 -4.91 -11.09 -13.72
C ALA A 114 -5.98 -10.14 -14.29
N ALA A 115 -7.09 -10.69 -14.79
CA ALA A 115 -8.18 -9.91 -15.37
C ALA A 115 -8.85 -8.99 -14.32
N HIS A 116 -9.06 -9.50 -13.10
CA HIS A 116 -9.62 -8.71 -12.00
C HIS A 116 -8.75 -7.48 -11.71
N TYR A 117 -7.44 -7.67 -11.53
CA TYR A 117 -6.53 -6.57 -11.22
C TYR A 117 -6.33 -5.61 -12.40
N GLU A 118 -6.42 -6.08 -13.63
CA GLU A 118 -6.40 -5.19 -14.81
C GLU A 118 -7.64 -4.32 -14.92
N SER A 119 -8.82 -4.85 -14.59
CA SER A 119 -10.03 -4.04 -14.48
C SER A 119 -9.86 -2.92 -13.43
N LEU A 120 -9.27 -3.25 -12.27
CA LEU A 120 -8.91 -2.27 -11.25
C LEU A 120 -7.91 -1.22 -11.77
N TYR A 121 -6.91 -1.61 -12.57
CA TYR A 121 -5.99 -0.65 -13.20
C TYR A 121 -6.72 0.39 -14.05
N GLN A 122 -7.72 -0.06 -14.82
CA GLN A 122 -8.50 0.81 -15.70
C GLN A 122 -9.40 1.75 -14.90
N SER A 123 -10.04 1.29 -13.82
CA SER A 123 -10.89 2.15 -12.99
C SER A 123 -10.09 3.27 -12.32
N VAL A 124 -8.92 2.96 -11.75
CA VAL A 124 -8.01 3.95 -11.15
C VAL A 124 -7.53 4.98 -12.17
N SER A 125 -7.32 4.56 -13.43
CA SER A 125 -6.89 5.45 -14.51
C SER A 125 -7.97 6.44 -14.93
N LYS A 126 -9.25 6.03 -14.93
CA LYS A 126 -10.39 6.90 -15.26
C LYS A 126 -10.62 7.99 -14.21
N THR A 127 -10.53 7.64 -12.92
CA THR A 127 -10.71 8.60 -11.82
C THR A 127 -9.65 9.70 -11.80
N THR A 128 -8.45 9.44 -12.34
CA THR A 128 -7.38 10.46 -12.38
C THR A 128 -7.65 11.53 -13.45
N GLY A 129 -8.46 11.25 -14.48
CA GLY A 129 -8.74 12.17 -15.58
C GLY A 129 -9.78 13.26 -15.27
N SER A 130 -10.60 13.09 -14.23
CA SER A 130 -11.72 14.01 -13.91
C SER A 130 -11.37 15.12 -12.91
N HIS A 131 -10.12 15.24 -12.47
CA HIS A 131 -9.69 16.26 -11.49
C HIS A 131 -8.78 17.36 -12.07
N LEU A 132 -8.60 17.41 -13.39
CA LEU A 132 -7.75 18.41 -14.06
C LEU A 132 -8.53 19.55 -14.75
N CYS A 133 -9.84 19.68 -14.52
CA CYS A 133 -10.66 20.73 -15.18
C CYS A 133 -11.44 21.56 -14.14
N SER A 134 -10.75 22.40 -13.38
CA SER A 134 -11.37 23.53 -12.67
C SER A 134 -10.34 24.42 -11.97
N THR A 135 -9.50 25.13 -12.72
CA THR A 135 -8.92 26.41 -12.28
C THR A 135 -8.54 27.24 -13.51
N SER A 136 -9.52 27.98 -14.02
CA SER A 136 -9.31 29.13 -14.92
C SER A 136 -10.27 30.22 -14.47
N THR A 137 -9.75 31.19 -13.74
CA THR A 137 -10.34 32.53 -13.56
C THR A 137 -9.22 33.53 -13.78
#